data_AF-A0AAW1K220-F1
#
_entry.id   AF-A0AAW1K220-F1
#
_cell.length_a   1.000
_cell.length_b   1.000
_cell.length_c   1.000
_cell.angle_alpha   90.00
_cell.angle_beta   90.00
_cell.angle_gamma   90.00
#
_symmetry.space_group_name_H-M   'P 1'
#
loop_
_entity.id
_entity.type
_entity.pdbx_description
1 polymer ?
#
loop_
_entity_poly.entity_id
_entity_poly.type
_entity_poly.pdbx_seq_one_letter_code
_entity_poly.pdbx_strand_id
1 'polypeptide(L)'
;MDKRKIRKYTSENMAVALAAAKAGVPVATTSKTFGVTRITLRNKLKGISPEICNMGPLTILSTEEELRIVTWLADIAKVGFPVTKQGLIGTVAKLIKDLDRKTPFCDSIPGKKWFKAFLKKHPNISLKTCEKLTGYRGKLTKTI
;
A
#
# COMPACT_ATOMS: atom_id res chain seq x y z
N MET A 1 -3.83 -21.37 -20.69
CA MET A 1 -3.82 -20.40 -19.58
C MET A 1 -4.53 -19.13 -20.05
N ASP A 2 -5.72 -18.84 -19.53
CA ASP A 2 -6.43 -17.59 -19.86
C ASP A 2 -5.69 -16.38 -19.28
N LYS A 3 -5.28 -15.46 -20.15
CA LYS A 3 -4.69 -14.19 -19.74
C LYS A 3 -5.77 -13.38 -19.01
N ARG A 4 -5.55 -13.04 -17.74
CA ARG A 4 -6.49 -12.20 -16.97
C ARG A 4 -6.71 -10.88 -17.71
N LYS A 5 -7.98 -10.52 -17.95
CA LYS A 5 -8.36 -9.28 -18.63
C LYS A 5 -8.00 -8.09 -17.74
N ILE A 6 -6.96 -7.34 -18.11
CA ILE A 6 -6.51 -6.14 -17.40
C ILE A 6 -7.40 -4.96 -17.79
N ARG A 7 -7.55 -3.99 -16.89
CA ARG A 7 -8.21 -2.71 -17.20
C ARG A 7 -7.41 -1.96 -18.25
N LYS A 8 -8.11 -1.43 -19.26
CA LYS A 8 -7.51 -0.67 -20.36
C LYS A 8 -7.45 0.84 -20.10
N TYR A 9 -8.17 1.34 -19.09
CA TYR A 9 -8.26 2.75 -18.76
C TYR A 9 -7.35 3.11 -17.58
N THR A 10 -6.86 4.35 -17.54
CA THR A 10 -6.10 4.90 -16.42
C THR A 10 -7.03 5.36 -15.29
N SER A 11 -6.50 5.47 -14.07
CA SER A 11 -7.25 6.02 -12.92
C SER A 11 -7.74 7.44 -13.18
N GLU A 12 -6.92 8.25 -13.84
CA GLU A 12 -7.23 9.63 -14.22
C GLU A 12 -8.41 9.70 -15.18
N ASN A 13 -8.38 8.92 -16.27
CA ASN A 13 -9.48 8.86 -17.24
C ASN A 13 -10.79 8.43 -16.57
N MET A 14 -10.73 7.52 -15.60
CA MET A 14 -11.91 7.12 -14.83
C MET A 14 -12.45 8.26 -13.96
N ALA A 15 -11.58 9.00 -13.27
CA ALA A 15 -11.98 10.12 -12.42
C ALA A 15 -12.66 11.23 -13.23
N VAL A 16 -12.06 11.60 -14.38
CA VAL A 16 -12.62 12.62 -15.27
C VAL A 16 -13.94 12.12 -15.88
N ALA A 17 -14.02 10.85 -16.30
CA ALA A 17 -15.24 10.28 -16.84
C ALA A 17 -16.39 10.25 -15.82
N LEU A 18 -16.08 9.98 -14.54
CA LEU A 18 -17.06 10.04 -13.45
C LEU A 18 -17.52 11.48 -13.19
N ALA A 19 -16.60 12.45 -13.17
CA ALA A 19 -16.95 13.86 -13.01
C ALA A 19 -17.88 14.35 -14.15
N ALA A 20 -17.54 14.02 -15.40
CA ALA A 20 -18.37 14.36 -16.56
C ALA A 20 -19.75 13.69 -16.52
N ALA A 21 -19.82 12.42 -16.10
CA ALA A 21 -21.09 11.71 -15.97
C ALA A 21 -21.96 12.28 -14.83
N LYS A 22 -21.34 12.70 -13.71
CA LYS A 22 -22.03 13.40 -12.62
C LYS A 22 -22.53 14.79 -13.04
N ALA A 23 -21.81 15.47 -13.94
CA ALA A 23 -22.22 16.75 -14.53
C ALA A 23 -23.37 16.62 -15.56
N GLY A 24 -23.89 15.42 -15.82
CA GLY A 24 -25.04 15.19 -16.70
C GLY A 24 -24.68 14.78 -18.13
N VAL A 25 -23.40 14.62 -18.47
CA VAL A 25 -23.01 14.12 -19.80
C VAL A 25 -23.45 12.65 -19.94
N PRO A 26 -24.09 12.25 -21.05
CA PRO A 26 -24.52 10.88 -21.25
C PRO A 26 -23.35 9.87 -21.13
N VAL A 27 -23.59 8.77 -20.41
CA VAL A 27 -22.59 7.71 -20.17
C VAL A 27 -22.02 7.13 -21.48
N ALA A 28 -22.82 7.16 -22.55
CA ALA A 28 -22.40 6.76 -23.88
C ALA A 28 -21.28 7.64 -24.44
N THR A 29 -21.41 8.96 -24.26
CA THR A 29 -20.47 9.96 -24.75
C THR A 29 -19.20 9.96 -23.91
N THR A 30 -19.32 9.88 -22.58
CA THR A 30 -18.16 9.78 -21.66
C THR A 30 -17.36 8.49 -21.90
N SER A 31 -18.03 7.37 -22.19
CA SER A 31 -17.37 6.11 -22.53
C SER A 31 -16.48 6.22 -23.77
N LYS A 32 -16.98 6.88 -24.83
CA LYS A 32 -16.24 7.06 -26.09
C LYS A 32 -15.08 8.03 -25.94
N THR A 33 -15.28 9.14 -25.24
CA THR A 33 -14.29 10.21 -25.06
C THR A 33 -13.11 9.77 -24.19
N PHE A 34 -13.37 9.06 -23.08
CA PHE A 34 -12.33 8.67 -22.12
C PHE A 34 -11.85 7.21 -22.27
N GLY A 35 -12.42 6.44 -23.20
CA GLY A 35 -12.05 5.04 -23.43
C GLY A 35 -12.40 4.10 -22.26
N VAL A 36 -13.35 4.49 -21.42
CA VAL A 36 -13.83 3.70 -20.28
C VAL A 36 -15.07 2.90 -20.69
N THR A 37 -15.15 1.62 -20.34
CA THR A 37 -16.32 0.80 -20.67
C THR A 37 -17.60 1.33 -20.01
N ARG A 38 -18.67 1.50 -20.80
CA ARG A 38 -20.00 1.97 -20.35
C ARG A 38 -20.52 1.25 -19.09
N ILE A 39 -20.39 -0.08 -19.04
CA ILE A 39 -20.84 -0.89 -17.90
C ILE A 39 -20.09 -0.51 -16.62
N THR A 40 -18.78 -0.29 -16.72
CA THR A 40 -17.94 0.09 -15.59
C THR A 40 -18.32 1.46 -15.03
N LEU A 41 -18.59 2.44 -15.89
CA LEU A 41 -19.09 3.76 -15.47
C LEU A 41 -20.44 3.63 -14.76
N ARG A 42 -21.38 2.89 -15.36
CA ARG A 42 -22.71 2.66 -14.77
C ARG A 42 -22.63 1.99 -13.40
N ASN A 43 -21.78 0.99 -13.24
CA ASN A 43 -21.63 0.29 -11.96
C ASN A 43 -21.06 1.19 -10.87
N LYS A 44 -20.12 2.08 -11.22
CA LYS A 44 -19.58 3.08 -10.29
C LYS A 44 -20.60 4.14 -9.91
N LEU A 45 -21.38 4.65 -10.87
CA LEU A 45 -22.47 5.60 -10.60
C LEU A 45 -23.57 4.99 -9.71
N LYS A 46 -23.85 3.69 -9.87
CA LYS A 46 -24.80 2.95 -9.02
C LYS A 46 -24.24 2.54 -7.66
N GLY A 47 -22.96 2.81 -7.36
CA GLY A 47 -22.32 2.42 -6.11
C GLY A 47 -21.98 0.93 -5.98
N ILE A 48 -22.16 0.12 -7.03
CA ILE A 48 -21.85 -1.32 -7.02
C ILE A 48 -20.34 -1.55 -6.89
N SER A 49 -19.53 -0.61 -7.38
CA SER A 49 -18.07 -0.67 -7.30
C SER A 49 -17.53 0.67 -6.83
N PRO A 50 -16.54 0.69 -5.91
CA PRO A 50 -15.98 1.95 -5.45
C PRO A 50 -15.29 2.71 -6.58
N GLU A 51 -15.21 4.03 -6.45
CA GLU A 51 -14.62 4.93 -7.45
C GLU A 51 -13.15 4.58 -7.68
N ILE A 52 -12.43 4.33 -6.59
CA ILE A 52 -11.06 3.84 -6.58
C ILE A 52 -11.12 2.34 -6.34
N CYS A 53 -10.72 1.55 -7.33
CA CYS A 53 -10.42 0.14 -7.14
C CYS A 53 -8.99 -0.10 -7.58
N ASN A 54 -8.20 -0.80 -6.78
CA ASN A 54 -6.93 -1.35 -7.25
C ASN A 54 -7.17 -2.71 -7.91
N MET A 55 -6.30 -3.09 -8.83
CA MET A 55 -6.33 -4.44 -9.41
C MET A 55 -5.58 -5.38 -8.48
N GLY A 56 -6.30 -6.33 -7.89
CA GLY A 56 -5.74 -7.32 -6.97
C GLY A 56 -6.60 -7.51 -5.72
N PRO A 57 -6.22 -8.45 -4.85
CA PRO A 57 -6.89 -8.66 -3.58
C PRO A 57 -6.74 -7.43 -2.68
N LEU A 58 -7.74 -7.21 -1.83
CA LEU A 58 -7.74 -6.17 -0.81
C LEU A 58 -6.54 -6.37 0.13
N THR A 59 -6.03 -5.25 0.64
CA THR A 59 -4.95 -5.28 1.61
C THR A 59 -5.49 -5.65 2.98
N ILE A 60 -4.68 -6.40 3.73
CA ILE A 60 -5.06 -6.93 5.05
C ILE A 60 -5.10 -5.81 6.09
N LEU A 61 -4.29 -4.77 5.87
CA LEU A 61 -4.30 -3.54 6.64
C LEU A 61 -5.10 -2.47 5.88
N SER A 62 -5.83 -1.67 6.65
CA SER A 62 -6.46 -0.45 6.18
C SER A 62 -5.40 0.58 5.82
N THR A 63 -5.76 1.54 4.96
CA THR A 63 -4.87 2.64 4.58
C THR A 63 -4.43 3.45 5.81
N GLU A 64 -5.32 3.62 6.80
CA GLU A 64 -5.03 4.34 8.04
C GLU A 64 -3.97 3.62 8.89
N GLU A 65 -4.06 2.30 8.97
CA GLU A 65 -3.11 1.46 9.71
C GLU A 65 -1.75 1.44 9.02
N GLU A 66 -1.73 1.30 7.69
CA GLU A 66 -0.51 1.40 6.91
C GLU A 66 0.18 2.75 7.15
N LEU A 67 -0.57 3.86 7.13
CA LEU A 67 -0.04 5.20 7.42
C LEU A 67 0.53 5.29 8.84
N ARG A 68 -0.16 4.77 9.86
CA ARG A 68 0.33 4.76 11.24
C ARG A 68 1.66 4.00 11.39
N ILE A 69 1.81 2.89 10.66
CA ILE A 69 3.07 2.14 10.62
C ILE A 69 4.16 2.95 9.91
N VAL A 70 3.83 3.63 8.82
CA VAL A 70 4.78 4.49 8.09
C VAL A 70 5.26 5.66 8.94
N THR A 71 4.35 6.36 9.64
CA THR A 71 4.71 7.48 10.53
C THR A 71 5.59 6.99 11.67
N TRP A 72 5.22 5.88 12.30
CA TRP A 72 6.03 5.25 13.34
C TRP A 72 7.44 4.88 12.84
N LEU A 73 7.56 4.27 11.67
CA LEU A 73 8.86 3.97 11.06
C LEU A 73 9.69 5.23 10.80
N ALA A 74 9.06 6.30 10.33
CA ALA A 74 9.73 7.57 10.08
C ALA A 74 10.24 8.21 11.39
N ASP A 75 9.46 8.13 12.46
CA ASP A 75 9.84 8.70 13.76
C ASP A 75 10.99 7.93 14.41
N ILE A 76 10.96 6.59 14.39
CA ILE A 76 12.10 5.81 14.90
C ILE A 76 13.36 6.05 14.05
N ALA A 77 13.19 6.21 12.73
CA ALA A 77 14.32 6.55 11.86
C ALA A 77 14.95 7.92 12.21
N LYS A 78 14.15 8.92 12.63
CA LYS A 78 14.66 10.22 13.12
C LYS A 78 15.42 10.09 14.43
N VAL A 79 14.97 9.22 15.34
CA VAL A 79 15.63 8.96 16.63
C VAL A 79 16.97 8.22 16.43
N GLY A 80 17.20 7.63 15.26
CA GLY A 80 18.47 6.98 14.89
C GLY A 80 18.45 5.46 15.01
N PHE A 81 17.29 4.85 15.24
CA PHE A 81 17.15 3.39 15.32
C PHE A 81 16.36 2.87 14.11
N PRO A 82 17.01 2.52 12.98
CA PRO A 82 16.28 1.95 11.86
C PRO A 82 15.66 0.59 12.24
N VAL A 83 14.37 0.42 11.98
CA VAL A 83 13.66 -0.84 12.23
C VAL A 83 14.08 -1.88 11.20
N THR A 84 14.50 -3.05 11.68
CA THR A 84 14.84 -4.18 10.80
C THR A 84 13.57 -4.82 10.21
N LYS A 85 13.72 -5.52 9.09
CA LYS A 85 12.63 -6.27 8.46
C LYS A 85 11.89 -7.20 9.44
N GLN A 86 12.62 -7.90 10.30
CA GLN A 86 12.02 -8.78 11.31
C GLN A 86 11.23 -8.00 12.35
N GLY A 87 11.75 -6.84 12.78
CA GLY A 87 11.03 -5.93 13.67
C GLY A 87 9.69 -5.50 13.09
N LEU A 88 9.67 -5.05 11.83
CA LEU A 88 8.42 -4.65 11.16
C LEU A 88 7.43 -5.81 11.03
N ILE A 89 7.89 -6.99 10.61
CA ILE A 89 7.01 -8.17 10.50
C ILE A 89 6.44 -8.53 11.88
N GLY A 90 7.26 -8.46 12.93
CA GLY A 90 6.85 -8.73 14.31
C GLY A 90 5.80 -7.75 14.82
N THR A 91 5.96 -6.45 14.58
CA THR A 91 4.97 -5.45 15.00
C THR A 91 3.65 -5.61 14.26
N VAL A 92 3.70 -5.89 12.95
CA VAL A 92 2.48 -6.12 12.16
C VAL A 92 1.80 -7.43 12.59
N ALA A 93 2.55 -8.48 12.89
CA ALA A 93 1.98 -9.74 13.40
C ALA A 93 1.29 -9.53 14.75
N LYS A 94 1.86 -8.73 15.65
CA LYS A 94 1.19 -8.33 16.91
C LYS A 94 -0.10 -7.57 16.63
N LEU A 95 -0.04 -6.55 15.77
CA LEU A 95 -1.21 -5.75 15.40
C LEU A 95 -2.34 -6.59 14.79
N ILE A 96 -2.02 -7.59 13.96
CA ILE A 96 -3.02 -8.51 13.40
C ILE A 96 -3.67 -9.38 14.49
N LYS A 97 -2.87 -9.86 15.45
CA LYS A 97 -3.37 -10.65 16.60
C LYS A 97 -4.26 -9.81 17.51
N ASP A 98 -3.85 -8.58 17.80
CA ASP A 98 -4.60 -7.65 18.65
C ASP A 98 -5.97 -7.27 18.02
N LEU A 99 -6.03 -7.22 16.68
CA LEU A 99 -7.25 -6.92 15.92
C LEU A 99 -8.09 -8.17 15.57
N ASP A 100 -7.64 -9.36 15.98
CA ASP A 100 -8.25 -10.67 15.68
C ASP A 100 -8.70 -10.84 14.22
N ARG A 101 -7.89 -10.37 13.26
CA ARG A 101 -8.24 -10.43 11.84
C ARG A 101 -7.96 -11.80 11.26
N LYS A 102 -8.93 -12.33 10.50
CA LYS A 102 -8.73 -13.49 9.64
C LYS A 102 -7.79 -13.11 8.49
N THR A 103 -6.55 -13.58 8.55
CA THR A 103 -5.56 -13.35 7.50
C THR A 103 -5.23 -14.65 6.77
N PRO A 104 -4.87 -14.58 5.48
CA PRO A 104 -4.42 -15.76 4.73
C PRO A 104 -2.97 -16.16 5.05
N PHE A 105 -2.39 -15.61 6.12
CA PHE A 105 -1.01 -15.87 6.51
C PHE A 105 -0.94 -17.11 7.40
N CYS A 106 0.19 -17.84 7.32
CA CYS A 106 0.51 -18.85 8.33
C CYS A 106 0.74 -18.13 9.66
N ASP A 107 -0.01 -18.50 10.70
CA ASP A 107 0.09 -17.99 12.07
C ASP A 107 -0.06 -16.46 12.22
N SER A 108 -0.77 -15.81 11.30
CA SER A 108 -0.93 -14.34 11.26
C SER A 108 0.38 -13.57 11.07
N ILE A 109 1.42 -14.23 10.54
CA ILE A 109 2.74 -13.62 10.29
C ILE A 109 2.88 -13.19 8.83
N PRO A 110 3.03 -11.88 8.55
CA PRO A 110 3.26 -11.42 7.18
C PRO A 110 4.56 -11.98 6.58
N GLY A 111 4.43 -12.63 5.43
CA GLY A 111 5.58 -13.23 4.75
C GLY A 111 6.45 -12.23 3.97
N LYS A 112 7.53 -12.73 3.36
CA LYS A 112 8.47 -11.96 2.51
C LYS A 112 7.74 -11.20 1.37
N LYS A 113 6.68 -11.79 0.81
CA LYS A 113 5.89 -11.21 -0.28
C LYS A 113 5.12 -9.96 0.16
N TRP A 114 4.52 -10.01 1.36
CA TRP A 114 3.82 -8.87 1.93
C TRP A 114 4.79 -7.72 2.18
N PHE A 115 5.95 -8.00 2.77
CA PHE A 115 6.98 -6.99 3.02
C PHE A 115 7.45 -6.28 1.73
N LYS A 116 7.70 -7.04 0.65
CA LYS A 116 8.05 -6.44 -0.65
C LYS A 116 6.94 -5.56 -1.21
N ALA A 117 5.68 -6.00 -1.09
CA ALA A 117 4.53 -5.22 -1.54
C ALA A 117 4.35 -3.94 -0.72
N PHE A 118 4.58 -3.99 0.60
CA PHE A 118 4.54 -2.85 1.50
C PHE A 118 5.58 -1.79 1.11
N LEU A 119 6.84 -2.18 0.89
CA LEU A 119 7.88 -1.24 0.43
C LEU A 119 7.56 -0.65 -0.95
N LYS A 120 6.99 -1.45 -1.87
CA LYS A 120 6.58 -0.95 -3.19
C LYS A 120 5.49 0.12 -3.12
N LYS A 121 4.59 0.03 -2.14
CA LYS A 121 3.55 1.05 -1.90
C LYS A 121 4.13 2.32 -1.27
N HIS A 122 5.14 2.20 -0.42
CA HIS A 122 5.72 3.30 0.33
C HIS A 122 7.19 3.50 -0.04
N PRO A 123 7.49 4.11 -1.21
CA PRO A 123 8.87 4.35 -1.65
C PRO A 123 9.64 5.30 -0.73
N ASN A 124 8.94 6.09 0.09
CA ASN A 124 9.53 6.99 1.09
C ASN A 124 10.28 6.24 2.21
N ILE A 125 10.04 4.93 2.35
CA ILE A 125 10.69 4.09 3.35
C ILE A 125 11.85 3.36 2.68
N SER A 126 13.06 3.82 2.95
CA SER A 126 14.27 3.08 2.56
C SER A 126 14.77 2.24 3.74
N LEU A 127 15.17 1.00 3.46
CA LEU A 127 15.86 0.18 4.45
C LEU A 127 17.28 0.71 4.64
N LYS A 128 17.57 1.21 5.83
CA LYS A 128 18.96 1.41 6.23
C LYS A 128 19.55 0.05 6.59
N THR A 129 20.56 -0.38 5.83
CA THR A 129 21.45 -1.45 6.27
C THR A 129 22.23 -0.90 7.47
N CYS A 130 22.17 -1.58 8.62
CA CYS A 130 23.05 -1.24 9.73
C CYS A 130 24.49 -1.46 9.28
N GLU A 131 25.24 -0.37 9.10
CA GLU A 131 26.69 -0.47 8.88
C GLU A 131 27.33 -0.99 10.16
N LYS A 132 28.16 -2.04 10.05
CA LYS A 132 28.96 -2.51 11.18
C LYS A 132 29.83 -1.34 11.61
N LEU A 133 29.67 -0.89 12.86
CA LEU A 133 30.55 0.13 13.42
C LEU A 133 31.99 -0.40 13.35
N THR A 134 32.79 0.14 12.43
CA THR A 134 34.23 -0.14 12.39
C THR A 134 34.82 0.27 13.72
N GLY A 135 35.65 -0.59 14.34
CA GLY A 135 36.08 -0.52 15.74
C GLY A 135 36.79 0.76 16.20
N TYR A 136 36.94 1.76 15.34
CA TYR A 136 37.49 3.08 15.64
C TYR A 136 36.68 3.84 16.70
N ARG A 137 35.33 3.71 16.70
CA ARG A 137 34.47 4.36 17.70
C ARG A 137 34.66 3.80 19.12
N GLY A 138 35.03 2.53 19.27
CA GLY A 138 35.28 1.91 20.58
C GLY A 138 36.62 2.31 21.22
N LYS A 139 37.55 2.89 20.44
CA LYS A 139 38.80 3.45 20.98
C LYS A 139 38.59 4.83 21.62
N LEU A 140 37.64 5.62 21.12
CA LEU A 140 37.40 6.98 21.61
C LEU A 140 36.76 7.01 23.00
N THR A 141 36.02 5.98 23.40
CA THR A 141 35.34 5.93 24.71
C THR A 141 36.23 5.45 25.87
N LYS A 142 37.49 5.10 25.62
CA LYS A 142 38.44 4.62 26.65
C LYS A 142 39.39 5.70 27.19
N THR A 143 39.24 6.95 26.77
CA THR A 143 40.12 8.05 27.20
C THR A 143 39.30 9.10 27.95
N ILE A 144 38.90 8.76 29.17
CA ILE A 144 38.57 9.71 30.25
C ILE A 144 39.18 9.13 31.52
#